data_AF-A0A1G7UBD1-F1
#
_entry.id   AF-A0A1G7UBD1-F1
#
_cell.length_a   1.000
_cell.length_b   1.000
_cell.length_c   1.000
_cell.angle_alpha   90.00
_cell.angle_beta   90.00
_cell.angle_gamma   90.00
#
_symmetry.space_group_name_H-M   'P 1'
#
loop_
_entity.id
_entity.type
_entity.pdbx_description
1 polymer ?
#
loop_
_entity_poly.entity_id
_entity_poly.type
_entity_poly.pdbx_seq_one_letter_code
_entity_poly.pdbx_strand_id
1 'polypeptide(L)'
;MISKSKVDKAGRILSDKDRNYDELSLELDYVFEEFRKSYLAPLTKLTLSLQEWLQTYGQQNYIAQRLKRKPQILRKLRRFSVRLTQLQDIGGCRIVVDNNEAVDGLVSFLRTKLTDSGDYTIERETDYRDWGRDDSGYRAYHIILTTSGIRLELQLRSQLQHYWSESIERTSVIYGSRLKENEGDKEVLKYFKKFSDALHFLEQEKKLSSEHEIELQRSRELAEAIIGQASPKALASYVNENIIKTMSEAEKNSQSSLNNWILVFDWNDGNFVTWDLVGRDPDEATEAYSNYESQYPEEDKYEVVMIGSSEISSVKHTHSHYFGIEHHSSALEDMEQSIIGLTSRMSMDVGARRILSTLKRQGRWGKKAIKIDTLKNHFCLNVATFHESLELLMERGLVVGSDPVSLNIKKNKEISELV
;
A
#
# COMPACT_ATOMS: atom_id res chain seq x y z
N MET A 1 -5.90 21.16 27.17
CA MET A 1 -6.73 20.13 26.50
C MET A 1 -7.64 20.83 25.50
N ILE A 2 -7.57 20.45 24.22
CA ILE A 2 -8.37 21.08 23.16
C ILE A 2 -9.83 20.61 23.27
N SER A 3 -10.80 21.52 23.16
CA SER A 3 -12.22 21.16 23.25
C SER A 3 -12.70 20.41 21.99
N LYS A 4 -13.64 19.47 22.15
CA LYS A 4 -14.26 18.74 21.03
C LYS A 4 -14.87 19.68 19.98
N SER A 5 -15.48 20.79 20.42
CA SER A 5 -16.02 21.81 19.52
C SER A 5 -14.93 22.46 18.65
N LYS A 6 -13.75 22.74 19.22
CA LYS A 6 -12.62 23.29 18.46
C LYS A 6 -12.07 22.26 17.45
N VAL A 7 -11.97 20.99 17.84
CA VAL A 7 -11.56 19.89 16.95
C VAL A 7 -12.56 19.72 15.79
N ASP A 8 -13.86 19.69 16.09
CA ASP A 8 -14.90 19.56 15.06
C ASP A 8 -14.93 20.78 14.14
N LYS A 9 -14.68 21.99 14.68
CA LYS A 9 -14.52 23.21 13.87
C LYS A 9 -13.32 23.07 12.92
N ALA A 10 -12.18 22.59 13.41
CA ALA A 10 -10.99 22.35 12.59
C ALA A 10 -11.29 21.38 11.44
N GLY A 11 -11.85 20.21 11.75
CA GLY A 11 -12.22 19.22 10.74
C GLY A 11 -13.16 19.79 9.68
N ARG A 12 -14.20 20.53 10.08
CA ARG A 12 -15.15 21.15 9.14
C ARG A 12 -14.48 22.17 8.23
N ILE A 13 -13.72 23.11 8.80
CA ILE A 13 -13.11 24.22 8.05
C ILE A 13 -12.00 23.70 7.13
N LEU A 14 -11.13 22.81 7.60
CA LEU A 14 -10.03 22.26 6.79
C LEU A 14 -10.53 21.29 5.71
N SER A 15 -11.72 20.70 5.89
CA SER A 15 -12.31 19.84 4.88
C SER A 15 -12.91 20.61 3.70
N ASP A 16 -13.15 21.91 3.84
CA ASP A 16 -13.72 22.77 2.81
C ASP A 16 -12.67 23.13 1.75
N LYS A 17 -12.88 22.66 0.51
CA LYS A 17 -11.93 22.87 -0.60
C LYS A 17 -12.06 24.25 -1.24
N ASP A 18 -13.21 24.90 -1.09
CA ASP A 18 -13.47 26.19 -1.73
C ASP A 18 -12.98 27.36 -0.86
N ARG A 19 -12.53 27.06 0.36
CA ARG A 19 -12.02 28.04 1.31
C ARG A 19 -10.55 28.36 1.03
N ASN A 20 -10.25 29.66 0.92
CA ASN A 20 -8.88 30.15 0.89
C ASN A 20 -8.18 29.90 2.24
N TYR A 21 -6.93 29.48 2.17
CA TYR A 21 -6.10 29.27 3.35
C TYR A 21 -5.73 30.62 4.00
N ASP A 22 -6.12 30.82 5.26
CA ASP A 22 -5.95 32.06 6.02
C ASP A 22 -5.36 31.79 7.42
N GLU A 23 -5.22 32.84 8.24
CA GLU A 23 -4.70 32.72 9.61
C GLU A 23 -5.56 31.80 10.50
N LEU A 24 -6.88 31.77 10.27
CA LEU A 24 -7.76 30.83 10.98
C LEU A 24 -7.48 29.38 10.54
N SER A 25 -7.23 29.15 9.25
CA SER A 25 -6.84 27.83 8.75
C SER A 25 -5.55 27.35 9.42
N LEU A 26 -4.52 28.20 9.57
CA LEU A 26 -3.28 27.87 10.29
C LEU A 26 -3.55 27.46 11.75
N GLU A 27 -4.35 28.24 12.49
CA GLU A 27 -4.68 27.92 13.88
C GLU A 27 -5.43 26.58 14.00
N LEU A 28 -6.38 26.34 13.09
CA LEU A 28 -7.17 25.11 13.07
C LEU A 28 -6.36 23.90 12.60
N ASP A 29 -5.35 24.13 11.77
CA ASP A 29 -4.40 23.10 11.34
C ASP A 29 -3.62 22.54 12.53
N TYR A 30 -3.07 23.43 13.35
CA TYR A 30 -2.43 23.04 14.61
C TYR A 30 -3.39 22.24 15.52
N VAL A 31 -4.64 22.69 15.66
CA VAL A 31 -5.67 21.98 16.43
C VAL A 31 -5.93 20.56 15.88
N PHE A 32 -5.96 20.43 14.56
CA PHE A 32 -6.14 19.14 13.89
C PHE A 32 -4.95 18.21 14.16
N GLU A 33 -3.73 18.72 14.04
CA GLU A 33 -2.51 17.93 14.27
C GLU A 33 -2.40 17.49 15.73
N GLU A 34 -2.69 18.36 16.69
CA GLU A 34 -2.73 18.00 18.11
C GLU A 34 -3.78 16.92 18.40
N PHE A 35 -4.95 17.01 17.75
CA PHE A 35 -5.97 15.95 17.87
C PHE A 35 -5.48 14.64 17.27
N ARG A 36 -4.87 14.66 16.08
CA ARG A 36 -4.32 13.47 15.42
C ARG A 36 -3.18 12.84 16.24
N LYS A 37 -2.27 13.66 16.77
CA LYS A 37 -1.16 13.26 17.66
C LYS A 37 -1.65 12.51 18.89
N SER A 38 -2.78 12.92 19.46
CA SER A 38 -3.32 12.29 20.67
C SER A 38 -3.62 10.79 20.53
N TYR A 39 -3.72 10.28 19.30
CA TYR A 39 -3.90 8.85 19.02
C TYR A 39 -2.59 8.05 19.07
N LEU A 40 -1.42 8.66 18.91
CA LEU A 40 -0.17 7.92 18.69
C LEU A 40 0.26 7.14 19.94
N ALA A 41 0.28 7.77 21.11
CA ALA A 41 0.68 7.07 22.35
C ALA A 41 -0.27 5.91 22.72
N PRO A 42 -1.61 6.08 22.71
CA PRO A 42 -2.54 4.96 22.90
C PRO A 42 -2.40 3.86 21.83
N LEU A 43 -2.19 4.24 20.57
CA LEU A 43 -1.99 3.30 19.47
C LEU A 43 -0.73 2.46 19.70
N THR A 44 0.39 3.08 20.01
CA THR A 44 1.65 2.37 20.29
C THR A 44 1.57 1.50 21.54
N LYS A 45 0.90 1.95 22.60
CA LYS A 45 0.64 1.10 23.77
C LYS A 45 -0.12 -0.17 23.37
N LEU A 46 -1.21 -0.02 22.62
CA LEU A 46 -2.00 -1.14 22.12
C LEU A 46 -1.17 -2.08 21.24
N THR A 47 -0.37 -1.55 20.31
CA THR A 47 0.48 -2.37 19.43
C THR A 47 1.48 -3.19 20.21
N LEU A 48 2.14 -2.62 21.22
CA LEU A 48 3.09 -3.34 22.06
C LEU A 48 2.39 -4.44 22.89
N SER A 49 1.22 -4.14 23.48
CA SER A 49 0.43 -5.16 24.18
C SER A 49 0.02 -6.31 23.25
N LEU A 50 -0.45 -5.99 22.04
CA LEU A 50 -0.82 -7.01 21.04
C LEU A 50 0.39 -7.87 20.66
N GLN A 51 1.55 -7.26 20.43
CA GLN A 51 2.79 -7.99 20.11
C GLN A 51 3.18 -8.96 21.22
N GLU A 52 3.16 -8.51 22.47
CA GLU A 52 3.43 -9.37 23.64
C GLU A 52 2.46 -10.55 23.70
N TRP A 53 1.16 -10.31 23.52
CA TRP A 53 0.16 -11.39 23.54
C TRP A 53 0.35 -12.36 22.37
N LEU A 54 0.60 -11.85 21.17
CA LEU A 54 0.80 -12.66 19.96
C LEU A 54 2.04 -13.55 20.04
N GLN A 55 3.10 -13.11 20.71
CA GLN A 55 4.26 -13.97 21.00
C GLN A 55 3.88 -15.23 21.78
N THR A 56 2.94 -15.12 22.72
CA THR A 56 2.44 -16.27 23.50
C THR A 56 1.41 -17.12 22.74
N TYR A 57 0.77 -16.57 21.71
CA TYR A 57 -0.25 -17.26 20.92
C TYR A 57 0.34 -18.34 20.00
N GLY A 58 1.58 -18.15 19.53
CA GLY A 58 2.33 -19.18 18.80
C GLY A 58 1.89 -19.41 17.35
N GLN A 59 1.11 -18.50 16.77
CA GLN A 59 0.81 -18.49 15.33
C GLN A 59 1.58 -17.38 14.60
N GLN A 60 2.03 -17.68 13.39
CA GLN A 60 2.65 -16.67 12.52
C GLN A 60 1.65 -15.56 12.24
N ASN A 61 2.11 -14.32 12.40
CA ASN A 61 1.29 -13.14 12.18
C ASN A 61 2.18 -11.96 11.78
N TYR A 62 1.61 -11.00 11.07
CA TYR A 62 2.25 -9.72 10.79
C TYR A 62 1.42 -8.60 11.38
N ILE A 63 2.04 -7.76 12.21
CA ILE A 63 1.37 -6.64 12.86
C ILE A 63 2.06 -5.31 12.53
N ALA A 64 1.25 -4.32 12.21
CA ALA A 64 1.70 -2.94 12.07
C ALA A 64 0.61 -1.97 12.56
N GLN A 65 1.03 -0.90 13.22
CA GLN A 65 0.17 0.25 13.48
C GLN A 65 0.20 1.22 12.31
N ARG A 66 -0.90 1.94 12.12
CA ARG A 66 -1.02 2.98 11.11
C ARG A 66 -1.74 4.18 11.70
N LEU A 67 -1.12 5.36 11.56
CA LEU A 67 -1.78 6.63 11.80
C LEU A 67 -2.35 7.17 10.49
N LYS A 68 -3.63 7.53 10.51
CA LYS A 68 -4.33 7.92 9.29
C LYS A 68 -3.84 9.28 8.77
N ARG A 69 -3.69 9.33 7.46
CA ARG A 69 -3.23 10.51 6.71
C ARG A 69 -4.23 11.64 6.82
N LYS A 70 -3.75 12.87 6.98
CA LYS A 70 -4.60 14.07 7.05
C LYS A 70 -5.46 14.24 5.80
N PRO A 71 -4.92 14.13 4.56
CA PRO A 71 -5.75 14.25 3.37
C PRO A 71 -6.91 13.23 3.33
N GLN A 72 -6.65 12.01 3.80
CA GLN A 72 -7.66 10.94 3.88
C GLN A 72 -8.73 11.20 4.95
N ILE A 73 -8.35 11.78 6.09
CA ILE A 73 -9.29 12.24 7.11
C ILE A 73 -10.19 13.32 6.52
N LEU A 74 -9.61 14.38 5.92
CA LEU A 74 -10.37 15.49 5.34
C LEU A 74 -11.32 15.03 4.22
N ARG A 75 -10.87 14.12 3.33
CA ARG A 75 -11.77 13.49 2.33
C ARG A 75 -12.92 12.74 2.96
N LYS A 76 -12.68 11.97 4.04
CA LYS A 76 -13.74 11.22 4.73
C LYS A 76 -14.77 12.16 5.36
N LEU A 77 -14.33 13.27 5.97
CA LEU A 77 -15.22 14.29 6.51
C LEU A 77 -16.13 14.88 5.43
N ARG A 78 -15.57 15.18 4.23
CA ARG A 78 -16.36 15.66 3.09
C ARG A 78 -17.40 14.67 2.60
N ARG A 79 -17.02 13.40 2.43
CA ARG A 79 -17.90 12.38 1.81
C ARG A 79 -19.06 11.95 2.71
N PHE A 80 -18.84 11.89 4.02
CA PHE A 80 -19.83 11.34 4.96
C PHE A 80 -20.49 12.38 5.86
N SER A 81 -20.12 13.67 5.74
CA SER A 81 -20.67 14.77 6.56
C SER A 81 -20.67 14.47 8.07
N VAL A 82 -19.63 13.76 8.53
CA VAL A 82 -19.42 13.41 9.95
C VAL A 82 -18.45 14.38 10.60
N ARG A 83 -18.50 14.48 11.94
CA ARG A 83 -17.57 15.32 12.70
C ARG A 83 -16.22 14.61 12.93
N LEU A 84 -15.14 15.36 13.05
CA LEU A 84 -13.79 14.82 13.27
C LEU A 84 -13.72 13.95 14.53
N THR A 85 -14.33 14.40 15.64
CA THR A 85 -14.38 13.62 16.89
C THR A 85 -15.23 12.35 16.84
N GLN A 86 -15.99 12.13 15.75
CA GLN A 86 -16.79 10.92 15.54
C GLN A 86 -16.05 9.86 14.70
N LEU A 87 -14.92 10.21 14.07
CA LEU A 87 -14.13 9.24 13.32
C LEU A 87 -13.52 8.19 14.27
N GLN A 88 -13.69 6.92 13.91
CA GLN A 88 -13.24 5.78 14.69
C GLN A 88 -11.89 5.22 14.21
N ASP A 89 -11.45 5.62 13.02
CA ASP A 89 -10.30 5.03 12.30
C ASP A 89 -9.17 6.04 12.11
N ILE A 90 -8.89 6.90 13.12
CA ILE A 90 -7.74 7.82 13.08
C ILE A 90 -6.43 7.08 13.35
N GLY A 91 -6.43 6.16 14.32
CA GLY A 91 -5.32 5.27 14.61
C GLY A 91 -5.82 3.82 14.68
N GLY A 92 -5.06 2.89 14.14
CA GLY A 92 -5.43 1.48 14.18
C GLY A 92 -4.26 0.54 13.93
N CYS A 93 -4.46 -0.72 14.29
CA CYS A 93 -3.51 -1.80 14.02
C CYS A 93 -4.09 -2.76 12.98
N ARG A 94 -3.22 -3.26 12.12
CA ARG A 94 -3.53 -4.34 11.19
C ARG A 94 -2.80 -5.59 11.64
N ILE A 95 -3.51 -6.70 11.75
CA ILE A 95 -2.93 -8.02 11.97
C ILE A 95 -3.31 -8.91 10.78
N VAL A 96 -2.31 -9.48 10.13
CA VAL A 96 -2.48 -10.42 9.02
C VAL A 96 -2.06 -11.80 9.50
N VAL A 97 -2.93 -12.79 9.29
CA VAL A 97 -2.73 -14.21 9.59
C VAL A 97 -3.04 -15.06 8.36
N ASP A 98 -2.79 -16.36 8.42
CA ASP A 98 -2.79 -17.21 7.23
C ASP A 98 -4.16 -17.33 6.54
N ASN A 99 -5.21 -17.67 7.29
CA ASN A 99 -6.54 -18.01 6.76
C ASN A 99 -7.67 -17.59 7.71
N ASN A 100 -8.91 -17.87 7.33
CA ASN A 100 -10.09 -17.49 8.12
C ASN A 100 -10.17 -18.20 9.47
N GLU A 101 -9.75 -19.46 9.54
CA GLU A 101 -9.71 -20.21 10.79
C GLU A 101 -8.74 -19.57 11.80
N ALA A 102 -7.57 -19.11 11.32
CA ALA A 102 -6.62 -18.35 12.13
C ALA A 102 -7.19 -17.01 12.59
N VAL A 103 -7.97 -16.32 11.73
CA VAL A 103 -8.67 -15.09 12.14
C VAL A 103 -9.68 -15.38 13.26
N ASP A 104 -10.47 -16.46 13.17
CA ASP A 104 -11.46 -16.81 14.19
C ASP A 104 -10.82 -17.15 15.54
N GLY A 105 -9.72 -17.92 15.50
CA GLY A 105 -8.91 -18.22 16.67
C GLY A 105 -8.31 -16.95 17.29
N LEU A 106 -7.80 -16.04 16.46
CA LEU A 106 -7.22 -14.79 16.90
C LEU A 106 -8.28 -13.86 17.52
N VAL A 107 -9.46 -13.71 16.92
CA VAL A 107 -10.58 -12.93 17.48
C VAL A 107 -10.91 -13.44 18.89
N SER A 108 -11.06 -14.75 19.04
CA SER A 108 -11.39 -15.37 20.32
C SER A 108 -10.30 -15.12 21.37
N PHE A 109 -9.03 -15.25 20.99
CA PHE A 109 -7.88 -14.97 21.84
C PHE A 109 -7.81 -13.50 22.27
N LEU A 110 -7.95 -12.57 21.32
CA LEU A 110 -7.87 -11.13 21.58
C LEU A 110 -9.02 -10.65 22.46
N ARG A 111 -10.24 -11.15 22.28
CA ARG A 111 -11.38 -10.82 23.16
C ARG A 111 -11.07 -11.12 24.62
N THR A 112 -10.52 -12.30 24.89
CA THR A 112 -10.11 -12.69 26.25
C THR A 112 -9.02 -11.77 26.79
N LYS A 113 -7.94 -11.55 26.02
CA LYS A 113 -6.82 -10.70 26.46
C LYS A 113 -7.21 -9.24 26.70
N LEU A 114 -8.01 -8.67 25.81
CA LEU A 114 -8.51 -7.30 25.95
C LEU A 114 -9.37 -7.16 27.21
N THR A 115 -10.26 -8.13 27.46
CA THR A 115 -11.12 -8.16 28.66
C THR A 115 -10.29 -8.32 29.94
N ASP A 116 -9.36 -9.28 29.97
CA ASP A 116 -8.54 -9.58 31.15
C ASP A 116 -7.61 -8.42 31.52
N SER A 117 -7.13 -7.66 30.53
CA SER A 117 -6.23 -6.52 30.77
C SER A 117 -6.90 -5.36 31.53
N GLY A 118 -8.22 -5.19 31.39
CA GLY A 118 -8.97 -4.06 31.93
C GLY A 118 -8.66 -2.68 31.32
N ASP A 119 -7.64 -2.57 30.46
CA ASP A 119 -7.16 -1.32 29.85
C ASP A 119 -7.94 -0.89 28.60
N TYR A 120 -8.74 -1.80 28.05
CA TYR A 120 -9.43 -1.65 26.77
C TYR A 120 -10.91 -2.04 26.91
N THR A 121 -11.78 -1.30 26.23
CA THR A 121 -13.21 -1.64 26.12
C THR A 121 -13.56 -1.89 24.66
N ILE A 122 -14.11 -3.07 24.35
CA ILE A 122 -14.62 -3.38 23.00
C ILE A 122 -15.97 -2.67 22.83
N GLU A 123 -16.03 -1.73 21.88
CA GLU A 123 -17.23 -0.93 21.61
C GLU A 123 -18.10 -1.58 20.53
N ARG A 124 -17.46 -2.14 19.50
CA ARG A 124 -18.14 -2.71 18.34
C ARG A 124 -17.24 -3.67 17.62
N GLU A 125 -17.83 -4.77 17.17
CA GLU A 125 -17.19 -5.70 16.25
C GLU A 125 -18.01 -5.76 14.96
N THR A 126 -17.35 -5.93 13.83
CA THR A 126 -18.02 -6.06 12.54
C THR A 126 -17.22 -6.99 11.64
N ASP A 127 -17.86 -8.08 11.23
CA ASP A 127 -17.27 -9.06 10.32
C ASP A 127 -17.72 -8.79 8.89
N TYR A 128 -16.78 -8.43 8.01
CA TYR A 128 -17.04 -8.23 6.59
C TYR A 128 -16.58 -9.42 5.74
N ARG A 129 -16.09 -10.52 6.32
CA ARG A 129 -15.40 -11.59 5.55
C ARG A 129 -16.35 -12.42 4.69
N ASP A 130 -17.60 -12.59 5.11
CA ASP A 130 -18.58 -13.42 4.41
C ASP A 130 -19.08 -12.77 3.11
N TRP A 131 -19.56 -11.54 3.18
CA TRP A 131 -20.21 -10.86 2.04
C TRP A 131 -19.34 -9.78 1.39
N GLY A 132 -18.25 -9.39 2.06
CA GLY A 132 -17.53 -8.15 1.78
C GLY A 132 -18.41 -6.92 1.99
N ARG A 133 -17.82 -5.75 1.76
CA ARG A 133 -18.62 -4.53 1.59
C ARG A 133 -19.29 -4.55 0.22
N ASP A 134 -20.54 -4.10 0.18
CA ASP A 134 -21.34 -4.05 -1.04
C ASP A 134 -20.73 -3.13 -2.10
N ASP A 135 -20.05 -2.07 -1.66
CA ASP A 135 -19.49 -1.05 -2.54
C ASP A 135 -18.21 -1.48 -3.27
N SER A 136 -17.32 -2.17 -2.55
CA SER A 136 -15.94 -2.39 -2.97
C SER A 136 -15.55 -3.85 -3.05
N GLY A 137 -16.21 -4.75 -2.31
CA GLY A 137 -15.71 -6.10 -2.07
C GLY A 137 -14.67 -6.18 -0.94
N TYR A 138 -14.52 -5.12 -0.14
CA TYR A 138 -13.59 -5.14 0.99
C TYR A 138 -13.96 -6.17 2.06
N ARG A 139 -12.99 -6.98 2.52
CA ARG A 139 -13.17 -8.04 3.52
C ARG A 139 -12.11 -7.95 4.63
N ALA A 140 -12.56 -8.00 5.88
CA ALA A 140 -11.76 -8.07 7.11
C ALA A 140 -12.69 -8.24 8.33
N TYR A 141 -12.12 -8.65 9.47
CA TYR A 141 -12.78 -8.54 10.77
C TYR A 141 -12.34 -7.25 11.47
N HIS A 142 -13.28 -6.41 11.89
CA HIS A 142 -13.00 -5.14 12.56
C HIS A 142 -13.41 -5.18 14.03
N ILE A 143 -12.51 -4.75 14.91
CA ILE A 143 -12.80 -4.51 16.33
C ILE A 143 -12.52 -3.03 16.61
N ILE A 144 -13.55 -2.29 17.02
CA ILE A 144 -13.42 -0.93 17.53
C ILE A 144 -13.33 -1.01 19.04
N LEU A 145 -12.26 -0.45 19.59
CA LEU A 145 -12.01 -0.43 21.01
C LEU A 145 -11.72 0.98 21.51
N THR A 146 -12.04 1.24 22.77
CA THR A 146 -11.72 2.49 23.45
C THR A 146 -10.66 2.23 24.52
N THR A 147 -9.66 3.10 24.61
CA THR A 147 -8.72 3.17 25.72
C THR A 147 -8.40 4.63 26.03
N SER A 148 -8.39 4.99 27.32
CA SER A 148 -8.13 6.37 27.77
C SER A 148 -8.97 7.45 27.03
N GLY A 149 -10.22 7.11 26.68
CA GLY A 149 -11.13 7.99 25.93
C GLY A 149 -10.85 8.12 24.43
N ILE A 150 -9.86 7.41 23.90
CA ILE A 150 -9.50 7.36 22.47
C ILE A 150 -10.00 6.06 21.85
N ARG A 151 -10.63 6.16 20.67
CA ARG A 151 -11.10 5.01 19.89
C ARG A 151 -10.02 4.57 18.91
N LEU A 152 -9.73 3.27 18.88
CA LEU A 152 -8.77 2.65 17.98
C LEU A 152 -9.46 1.51 17.22
N GLU A 153 -8.98 1.25 16.01
CA GLU A 153 -9.48 0.17 15.15
C GLU A 153 -8.45 -0.96 15.06
N LEU A 154 -8.87 -2.20 15.30
CA LEU A 154 -8.12 -3.40 14.95
C LEU A 154 -8.72 -4.03 13.70
N GLN A 155 -7.89 -4.23 12.69
CA GLN A 155 -8.26 -4.91 11.45
C GLN A 155 -7.55 -6.25 11.38
N LEU A 156 -8.30 -7.34 11.45
CA LEU A 156 -7.79 -8.71 11.32
C LEU A 156 -8.11 -9.22 9.92
N ARG A 157 -7.12 -9.76 9.22
CA ARG A 157 -7.27 -10.26 7.84
C ARG A 157 -6.54 -11.58 7.65
N SER A 158 -7.11 -12.44 6.82
CA SER A 158 -6.34 -13.52 6.18
C SER A 158 -5.33 -12.95 5.18
N GLN A 159 -4.38 -13.78 4.73
CA GLN A 159 -3.46 -13.40 3.66
C GLN A 159 -4.20 -13.06 2.36
N LEU A 160 -5.26 -13.79 2.00
CA LEU A 160 -6.03 -13.55 0.77
C LEU A 160 -6.83 -12.24 0.83
N GLN A 161 -7.46 -11.94 1.97
CA GLN A 161 -8.16 -10.66 2.20
C GLN A 161 -7.20 -9.48 2.17
N HIS A 162 -6.01 -9.69 2.72
CA HIS A 162 -4.95 -8.70 2.69
C HIS A 162 -4.42 -8.49 1.26
N TYR A 163 -4.16 -9.56 0.52
CA TYR A 163 -3.74 -9.52 -0.88
C TYR A 163 -4.72 -8.76 -1.77
N TRP A 164 -6.03 -8.99 -1.63
CA TRP A 164 -7.05 -8.19 -2.30
C TRP A 164 -6.94 -6.71 -1.95
N SER A 165 -6.82 -6.42 -0.66
CA SER A 165 -6.77 -5.05 -0.13
C SER A 165 -5.56 -4.27 -0.62
N GLU A 166 -4.42 -4.92 -0.82
CA GLU A 166 -3.19 -4.29 -1.35
C GLU A 166 -3.24 -4.19 -2.88
N SER A 167 -3.84 -5.18 -3.56
CA SER A 167 -4.01 -5.19 -5.02
C SER A 167 -4.83 -4.01 -5.53
N ILE A 168 -5.95 -3.71 -4.87
CA ILE A 168 -6.79 -2.57 -5.25
C ILE A 168 -6.14 -1.22 -4.89
N GLU A 169 -5.33 -1.13 -3.83
CA GLU A 169 -4.57 0.10 -3.50
C GLU A 169 -3.50 0.35 -4.56
N ARG A 170 -2.71 -0.68 -4.90
CA ARG A 170 -1.70 -0.59 -5.95
C ARG A 170 -2.32 -0.21 -7.29
N THR A 171 -3.48 -0.81 -7.62
CA THR A 171 -4.19 -0.46 -8.84
C THR A 171 -4.75 0.95 -8.79
N SER A 172 -5.16 1.44 -7.62
CA SER A 172 -5.63 2.83 -7.47
C SER A 172 -4.53 3.83 -7.82
N VAL A 173 -3.30 3.56 -7.36
CA VAL A 173 -2.11 4.31 -7.74
C VAL A 173 -1.91 4.27 -9.25
N ILE A 174 -1.86 3.08 -9.83
CA ILE A 174 -1.57 2.89 -11.27
C ILE A 174 -2.63 3.57 -12.13
N TYR A 175 -3.89 3.37 -11.78
CA TYR A 175 -5.01 3.93 -12.52
C TYR A 175 -5.19 5.43 -12.26
N GLY A 176 -4.58 5.98 -11.21
CA GLY A 176 -4.76 7.36 -10.79
C GLY A 176 -6.17 7.67 -10.29
N SER A 177 -6.88 6.65 -9.80
CA SER A 177 -8.26 6.74 -9.30
C SER A 177 -8.39 5.98 -7.99
N ARG A 178 -9.06 6.54 -6.97
CA ARG A 178 -9.20 5.88 -5.66
C ARG A 178 -10.32 4.84 -5.69
N LEU A 179 -9.99 3.63 -6.16
CA LEU A 179 -10.98 2.56 -6.39
C LEU A 179 -11.75 2.18 -5.13
N LYS A 180 -11.10 2.12 -3.96
CA LYS A 180 -11.79 1.86 -2.66
C LYS A 180 -12.73 2.99 -2.23
N GLU A 181 -12.61 4.17 -2.82
CA GLU A 181 -13.49 5.31 -2.59
C GLU A 181 -14.61 5.38 -3.66
N ASN A 182 -14.78 4.33 -4.46
CA ASN A 182 -15.67 4.23 -5.63
C ASN A 182 -15.35 5.24 -6.74
N GLU A 183 -14.09 5.68 -6.83
CA GLU A 183 -13.62 6.50 -7.95
C GLU A 183 -13.05 5.61 -9.05
N GLY A 184 -13.47 5.83 -10.30
CA GLY A 184 -12.97 5.10 -11.47
C GLY A 184 -14.08 4.54 -12.36
N ASP A 185 -13.69 3.81 -13.41
CA ASP A 185 -14.64 3.14 -14.31
C ASP A 185 -15.37 1.99 -13.60
N LYS A 186 -16.67 1.84 -13.90
CA LYS A 186 -17.54 0.83 -13.29
C LYS A 186 -17.08 -0.60 -13.57
N GLU A 187 -16.51 -0.88 -14.74
CA GLU A 187 -16.03 -2.22 -15.07
C GLU A 187 -14.74 -2.56 -14.30
N VAL A 188 -13.91 -1.56 -13.99
CA VAL A 188 -12.74 -1.75 -13.10
C VAL A 188 -13.20 -2.04 -11.66
N LEU A 189 -14.18 -1.29 -11.15
CA LEU A 189 -14.76 -1.55 -9.82
C LEU A 189 -15.41 -2.94 -9.73
N LYS A 190 -16.15 -3.32 -10.78
CA LYS A 190 -16.80 -4.64 -10.90
C LYS A 190 -15.77 -5.77 -10.92
N TYR A 191 -14.64 -5.59 -11.60
CA TYR A 191 -13.53 -6.55 -11.56
C TYR A 191 -13.05 -6.76 -10.12
N PHE A 192 -12.82 -5.70 -9.34
CA PHE A 192 -12.36 -5.85 -7.96
C PHE A 192 -13.38 -6.52 -7.04
N LYS A 193 -14.68 -6.27 -7.25
CA LYS A 193 -15.73 -7.00 -6.53
C LYS A 193 -15.67 -8.49 -6.85
N LYS A 194 -15.65 -8.87 -8.14
CA LYS A 194 -15.51 -10.26 -8.58
C LYS A 194 -14.22 -10.92 -8.07
N PHE A 195 -13.13 -10.17 -8.05
CA PHE A 195 -11.85 -10.64 -7.53
C PHE A 195 -11.92 -10.92 -6.02
N SER A 196 -12.60 -10.07 -5.26
CA SER A 196 -12.89 -10.35 -3.85
C SER A 196 -13.69 -11.65 -3.73
N ASP A 197 -14.77 -11.81 -4.50
CA ASP A 197 -15.65 -12.97 -4.40
C ASP A 197 -14.90 -14.27 -4.78
N ALA A 198 -14.06 -14.22 -5.81
CA ALA A 198 -13.19 -15.34 -6.19
C ALA A 198 -12.23 -15.76 -5.06
N LEU A 199 -11.59 -14.78 -4.41
CA LEU A 199 -10.73 -15.05 -3.25
C LEU A 199 -11.53 -15.59 -2.06
N HIS A 200 -12.82 -15.22 -1.91
CA HIS A 200 -13.69 -15.79 -0.88
C HIS A 200 -13.98 -17.27 -1.14
N PHE A 201 -14.29 -17.63 -2.39
CA PHE A 201 -14.48 -19.04 -2.76
C PHE A 201 -13.21 -19.87 -2.52
N LEU A 202 -12.02 -19.32 -2.80
CA LEU A 202 -10.75 -19.99 -2.49
C LEU A 202 -10.55 -20.21 -0.99
N GLU A 203 -10.98 -19.28 -0.15
CA GLU A 203 -10.92 -19.46 1.31
C GLU A 203 -11.84 -20.59 1.81
N GLN A 204 -13.00 -20.80 1.17
CA GLN A 204 -13.97 -21.80 1.58
C GLN A 204 -13.74 -23.18 0.94
N GLU A 205 -13.62 -23.22 -0.38
CA GLU A 205 -13.61 -24.45 -1.19
C GLU A 205 -12.20 -24.87 -1.62
N LYS A 206 -11.19 -24.04 -1.36
CA LYS A 206 -9.78 -24.24 -1.76
C LYS A 206 -9.57 -24.38 -3.28
N LYS A 207 -10.60 -24.12 -4.08
CA LYS A 207 -10.54 -24.16 -5.54
C LYS A 207 -11.65 -23.31 -6.16
N LEU A 208 -11.37 -22.72 -7.33
CA LEU A 208 -12.36 -22.07 -8.17
C LEU A 208 -12.90 -23.02 -9.23
N SER A 209 -14.17 -22.86 -9.60
CA SER A 209 -14.73 -23.55 -10.77
C SER A 209 -14.20 -22.89 -12.06
N SER A 210 -14.09 -23.66 -13.13
CA SER A 210 -13.62 -23.14 -14.42
C SER A 210 -14.52 -22.03 -14.99
N GLU A 211 -15.81 -22.03 -14.64
CA GLU A 211 -16.73 -20.95 -15.03
C GLU A 211 -16.38 -19.63 -14.34
N HIS A 212 -16.15 -19.66 -13.01
CA HIS A 212 -15.72 -18.48 -12.26
C HIS A 212 -14.35 -17.96 -12.70
N GLU A 213 -13.41 -18.86 -13.02
CA GLU A 213 -12.09 -18.48 -13.54
C GLU A 213 -12.20 -17.74 -14.88
N ILE A 214 -12.99 -18.28 -15.83
CA ILE A 214 -13.20 -17.64 -17.14
C ILE A 214 -13.88 -16.28 -16.99
N GLU A 215 -14.87 -16.15 -16.10
CA GLU A 215 -15.56 -14.89 -15.88
C GLU A 215 -14.64 -13.83 -15.24
N LEU A 216 -13.86 -14.23 -14.23
CA LEU A 216 -12.88 -13.34 -13.59
C LEU A 216 -11.83 -12.87 -14.60
N GLN A 217 -11.33 -13.79 -15.43
CA GLN A 217 -10.35 -13.49 -16.47
C GLN A 217 -10.87 -12.45 -17.48
N ARG A 218 -12.08 -12.64 -18.00
CA ARG A 218 -12.69 -11.66 -18.92
C ARG A 218 -12.87 -10.29 -18.28
N SER A 219 -13.31 -10.27 -17.02
CA SER A 219 -13.49 -9.02 -16.27
C SER A 219 -12.14 -8.32 -16.04
N ARG A 220 -11.08 -9.09 -15.79
CA ARG A 220 -9.72 -8.58 -15.65
C ARG A 220 -9.24 -7.95 -16.96
N GLU A 221 -9.30 -8.68 -18.07
CA GLU A 221 -8.86 -8.20 -19.39
C GLU A 221 -9.50 -6.86 -19.78
N LEU A 222 -10.80 -6.72 -19.52
CA LEU A 222 -11.53 -5.47 -19.73
C LEU A 222 -11.01 -4.35 -18.81
N ALA A 223 -10.81 -4.63 -17.53
CA ALA A 223 -10.26 -3.68 -16.58
C ALA A 223 -8.83 -3.24 -16.99
N GLU A 224 -7.96 -4.15 -17.42
CA GLU A 224 -6.60 -3.80 -17.86
C GLU A 224 -6.64 -2.91 -19.11
N ALA A 225 -7.54 -3.20 -20.06
CA ALA A 225 -7.70 -2.38 -21.26
C ALA A 225 -8.13 -0.94 -20.93
N ILE A 226 -9.08 -0.77 -19.99
CA ILE A 226 -9.53 0.54 -19.52
C ILE A 226 -8.42 1.30 -18.80
N ILE A 227 -7.72 0.63 -17.88
CA ILE A 227 -6.60 1.23 -17.13
C ILE A 227 -5.47 1.62 -18.08
N GLY A 228 -5.13 0.76 -19.04
CA GLY A 228 -4.07 0.99 -20.02
C GLY A 228 -4.34 2.17 -20.94
N GLN A 229 -5.60 2.46 -21.25
CA GLN A 229 -6.00 3.66 -21.99
C GLN A 229 -5.86 4.93 -21.15
N ALA A 230 -6.22 4.87 -19.87
CA ALA A 230 -6.19 6.03 -18.97
C ALA A 230 -4.78 6.42 -18.52
N SER A 231 -3.93 5.43 -18.21
CA SER A 231 -2.62 5.64 -17.59
C SER A 231 -1.51 4.79 -18.23
N PRO A 232 -1.06 5.09 -19.46
CA PRO A 232 -0.04 4.31 -20.17
C PRO A 232 1.32 4.24 -19.45
N LYS A 233 1.63 5.24 -18.61
CA LYS A 233 2.90 5.36 -17.87
C LYS A 233 2.93 4.54 -16.58
N ALA A 234 1.77 4.27 -15.99
CA ALA A 234 1.68 3.75 -14.63
C ALA A 234 1.82 2.21 -14.54
N LEU A 235 1.68 1.50 -15.67
CA LEU A 235 2.00 0.06 -15.78
C LEU A 235 3.51 -0.26 -15.65
N ALA A 236 4.35 0.74 -15.41
CA ALA A 236 5.80 0.62 -15.27
C ALA A 236 6.31 0.87 -13.84
N SER A 237 5.44 0.91 -12.82
CA SER A 237 5.88 1.05 -11.42
C SER A 237 6.98 0.05 -11.08
N TYR A 238 8.08 0.55 -10.56
CA TYR A 238 9.20 -0.27 -10.12
C TYR A 238 9.13 -0.54 -8.62
N VAL A 239 9.63 -1.70 -8.21
CA VAL A 239 9.95 -2.02 -6.82
C VAL A 239 11.46 -1.95 -6.71
N ASN A 240 11.99 -0.95 -6.01
CA ASN A 240 13.42 -0.90 -5.77
C ASN A 240 13.78 -1.77 -4.56
N GLU A 241 14.27 -2.98 -4.82
CA GLU A 241 14.74 -3.91 -3.77
C GLU A 241 15.86 -3.32 -2.90
N ASN A 242 16.61 -2.33 -3.38
CA ASN A 242 17.63 -1.66 -2.58
C ASN A 242 17.02 -0.80 -1.46
N ILE A 243 15.81 -0.26 -1.63
CA ILE A 243 15.12 0.48 -0.55
C ILE A 243 14.99 -0.42 0.68
N ILE A 244 14.54 -1.64 0.46
CA ILE A 244 14.30 -2.60 1.53
C ILE A 244 15.58 -2.88 2.30
N LYS A 245 16.70 -3.08 1.58
CA LYS A 245 18.01 -3.31 2.21
C LYS A 245 18.40 -2.11 3.08
N THR A 246 18.24 -0.89 2.57
CA THR A 246 18.57 0.33 3.33
C THR A 246 17.67 0.51 4.56
N MET A 247 16.38 0.18 4.47
CA MET A 247 15.47 0.22 5.62
C MET A 247 15.83 -0.85 6.66
N SER A 248 16.15 -2.08 6.23
CA SER A 248 16.63 -3.13 7.13
C SER A 248 17.94 -2.78 7.83
N GLU A 249 18.84 -2.06 7.16
CA GLU A 249 20.09 -1.57 7.77
C GLU A 249 19.81 -0.47 8.80
N ALA A 250 18.93 0.48 8.49
CA ALA A 250 18.52 1.52 9.43
C ALA A 250 17.82 0.96 10.67
N GLU A 251 16.97 -0.06 10.49
CA GLU A 251 16.32 -0.77 11.59
C GLU A 251 17.33 -1.42 12.54
N LYS A 252 18.34 -2.11 12.00
CA LYS A 252 19.39 -2.76 12.82
C LYS A 252 20.17 -1.76 13.68
N ASN A 253 20.27 -0.51 13.23
CA ASN A 253 20.92 0.56 13.96
C ASN A 253 19.99 1.24 14.98
N SER A 254 18.67 0.99 14.90
CA SER A 254 17.70 1.48 15.88
C SER A 254 17.77 0.66 17.16
N GLN A 255 17.69 1.34 18.31
CA GLN A 255 17.58 0.71 19.63
C GLN A 255 16.13 0.56 20.10
N SER A 256 15.15 0.88 19.24
CA SER A 256 13.73 0.89 19.62
C SER A 256 13.07 -0.46 19.36
N SER A 257 12.19 -0.89 20.29
CA SER A 257 11.36 -2.08 20.12
C SER A 257 10.24 -1.89 19.09
N LEU A 258 9.92 -0.64 18.75
CA LEU A 258 8.95 -0.26 17.73
C LEU A 258 9.42 1.03 17.05
N ASN A 259 9.45 1.00 15.73
CA ASN A 259 9.95 2.06 14.87
C ASN A 259 8.78 2.69 14.10
N ASN A 260 8.77 4.02 13.97
CA ASN A 260 7.83 4.71 13.08
C ASN A 260 8.51 5.00 11.75
N TRP A 261 7.96 4.43 10.68
CA TRP A 261 8.43 4.63 9.31
C TRP A 261 7.54 5.63 8.61
N ILE A 262 8.11 6.70 8.08
CA ILE A 262 7.42 7.58 7.14
C ILE A 262 7.82 7.15 5.74
N LEU A 263 6.85 6.81 4.89
CA LEU A 263 7.07 6.46 3.49
C LEU A 263 6.44 7.51 2.59
N VAL A 264 7.15 7.92 1.55
CA VAL A 264 6.67 8.85 0.53
C VAL A 264 6.59 8.13 -0.81
N PHE A 265 5.44 8.24 -1.46
CA PHE A 265 5.13 7.59 -2.71
C PHE A 265 4.56 8.58 -3.74
N ASP A 266 5.02 8.52 -4.98
CA ASP A 266 4.54 9.38 -6.08
C ASP A 266 3.56 8.61 -6.96
N TRP A 267 2.31 9.05 -7.03
CA TRP A 267 1.30 8.43 -7.89
C TRP A 267 1.44 8.83 -9.36
N ASN A 268 2.17 9.89 -9.71
CA ASN A 268 2.40 10.26 -11.11
C ASN A 268 3.30 9.23 -11.81
N ASP A 269 4.37 8.85 -11.12
CA ASP A 269 5.36 7.90 -11.62
C ASP A 269 5.13 6.48 -11.10
N GLY A 270 4.22 6.31 -10.13
CA GLY A 270 3.90 5.03 -9.52
C GLY A 270 5.09 4.45 -8.75
N ASN A 271 5.91 5.32 -8.14
CA ASN A 271 7.19 4.93 -7.56
C ASN A 271 7.32 5.38 -6.10
N PHE A 272 8.07 4.59 -5.35
CA PHE A 272 8.54 4.99 -4.04
C PHE A 272 9.59 6.10 -4.16
N VAL A 273 9.45 7.16 -3.37
CA VAL A 273 10.31 8.35 -3.41
C VAL A 273 11.38 8.27 -2.34
N THR A 274 10.97 8.16 -1.07
CA THR A 274 11.88 8.17 0.07
C THR A 274 11.21 7.56 1.32
N TRP A 275 12.02 7.23 2.31
CA TRP A 275 11.58 6.90 3.65
C TRP A 275 12.36 7.67 4.71
N ASP A 276 11.77 7.75 5.89
CA ASP A 276 12.44 8.18 7.10
C ASP A 276 12.09 7.27 8.28
N LEU A 277 13.02 7.16 9.22
CA LEU A 277 12.88 6.39 10.45
C LEU A 277 12.81 7.37 11.62
N VAL A 278 11.62 7.50 12.20
CA VAL A 278 11.36 8.45 13.28
C VAL A 278 11.20 7.71 14.61
N GLY A 279 11.60 8.40 15.68
CA GLY A 279 11.47 7.93 17.05
C GLY A 279 10.03 7.67 17.49
N ARG A 280 9.90 7.23 18.74
CA ARG A 280 8.59 6.98 19.40
C ARG A 280 8.01 8.20 20.08
N ASP A 281 8.80 9.28 20.19
CA ASP A 281 8.31 10.51 20.80
C ASP A 281 7.13 11.05 19.95
N PRO A 282 5.93 11.24 20.54
CA PRO A 282 4.77 11.64 19.75
C PRO A 282 4.86 13.03 19.14
N ASP A 283 5.60 13.94 19.78
CA ASP A 283 5.79 15.29 19.26
C ASP A 283 6.71 15.24 18.04
N GLU A 284 7.88 14.61 18.17
CA GLU A 284 8.83 14.41 17.06
C GLU A 284 8.19 13.66 15.87
N ALA A 285 7.51 12.54 16.14
CA ALA A 285 6.90 11.72 15.11
C ALA A 285 5.79 12.44 14.35
N THR A 286 4.94 13.20 15.06
CA THR A 286 3.84 13.92 14.41
C THR A 286 4.34 15.17 13.68
N GLU A 287 5.33 15.86 14.22
CA GLU A 287 5.98 17.00 13.55
C GLU A 287 6.66 16.55 12.25
N ALA A 288 7.46 15.49 12.30
CA ALA A 288 8.08 14.91 11.10
C ALA A 288 7.00 14.51 10.08
N TYR A 289 5.95 13.80 10.51
CA TYR A 289 4.88 13.37 9.60
C TYR A 289 4.14 14.55 8.95
N SER A 290 3.85 15.61 9.72
CA SER A 290 3.23 16.83 9.20
C SER A 290 4.14 17.58 8.22
N ASN A 291 5.44 17.63 8.50
CA ASN A 291 6.44 18.22 7.60
C ASN A 291 6.51 17.47 6.27
N TYR A 292 6.54 16.13 6.29
CA TYR A 292 6.49 15.32 5.07
C TYR A 292 5.17 15.52 4.31
N GLU A 293 4.01 15.52 4.97
CA GLU A 293 2.71 15.80 4.32
C GLU A 293 2.66 17.19 3.69
N SER A 294 3.39 18.18 4.24
CA SER A 294 3.48 19.54 3.69
C SER A 294 4.46 19.64 2.52
N GLN A 295 5.59 18.92 2.57
CA GLN A 295 6.58 18.88 1.49
C GLN A 295 6.11 18.06 0.29
N TYR A 296 5.30 17.04 0.53
CA TYR A 296 4.78 16.10 -0.47
C TYR A 296 3.24 16.12 -0.45
N PRO A 297 2.62 17.20 -0.95
CA PRO A 297 1.18 17.38 -0.87
C PRO A 297 0.41 16.39 -1.76
N GLU A 298 -0.82 16.06 -1.34
CA GLU A 298 -1.70 15.14 -2.08
C GLU A 298 -2.15 15.74 -3.42
N GLU A 299 -2.23 17.07 -3.51
CA GLU A 299 -2.58 17.82 -4.71
C GLU A 299 -1.58 17.57 -5.85
N ASP A 300 -0.32 17.40 -5.50
CA ASP A 300 0.77 17.03 -6.42
C ASP A 300 0.85 15.50 -6.65
N LYS A 301 -0.14 14.77 -6.11
CA LYS A 301 -0.29 13.31 -6.17
C LYS A 301 0.81 12.54 -5.43
N TYR A 302 1.32 13.11 -4.35
CA TYR A 302 2.11 12.36 -3.39
C TYR A 302 1.24 11.70 -2.32
N GLU A 303 1.74 10.58 -1.83
CA GLU A 303 1.19 9.85 -0.71
C GLU A 303 2.25 9.67 0.36
N VAL A 304 2.03 10.32 1.50
CA VAL A 304 2.85 10.17 2.71
C VAL A 304 2.09 9.29 3.70
N VAL A 305 2.73 8.26 4.23
CA VAL A 305 2.14 7.37 5.24
C VAL A 305 3.11 7.14 6.38
N MET A 306 2.58 7.14 7.62
CA MET A 306 3.32 6.70 8.79
C MET A 306 2.84 5.32 9.25
N ILE A 307 3.79 4.39 9.35
CA ILE A 307 3.57 3.00 9.73
C ILE A 307 4.50 2.65 10.89
N GLY A 308 3.94 2.17 12.00
CA GLY A 308 4.75 1.69 13.12
C GLY A 308 4.85 0.17 13.12
N SER A 309 6.05 -0.37 13.28
CA SER A 309 6.27 -1.81 13.45
C SER A 309 7.57 -2.09 14.20
N SER A 310 7.67 -3.29 14.78
CA SER A 310 8.92 -3.78 15.40
C SER A 310 9.91 -4.32 14.38
N GLU A 311 9.43 -4.71 13.19
CA GLU A 311 10.26 -5.27 12.14
C GLU A 311 9.84 -4.74 10.77
N ILE A 312 10.81 -4.39 9.94
CA ILE A 312 10.56 -3.93 8.58
C ILE A 312 9.91 -5.00 7.70
N SER A 313 10.16 -6.27 8.02
CA SER A 313 9.49 -7.43 7.42
C SER A 313 7.96 -7.31 7.52
N SER A 314 7.44 -6.86 8.67
CA SER A 314 6.01 -6.68 8.90
C SER A 314 5.45 -5.50 8.12
N VAL A 315 6.21 -4.42 7.94
CA VAL A 315 5.81 -3.29 7.09
C VAL A 315 5.67 -3.72 5.63
N LYS A 316 6.63 -4.49 5.11
CA LYS A 316 6.56 -5.07 3.77
C LYS A 316 5.32 -5.93 3.56
N HIS A 317 5.02 -6.81 4.51
CA HIS A 317 3.86 -7.70 4.40
C HIS A 317 2.56 -6.91 4.53
N THR A 318 2.43 -6.07 5.55
CA THR A 318 1.19 -5.34 5.85
C THR A 318 0.91 -4.18 4.90
N HIS A 319 1.90 -3.67 4.16
CA HIS A 319 1.77 -2.52 3.25
C HIS A 319 2.54 -2.77 1.93
N SER A 320 2.42 -3.98 1.38
CA SER A 320 3.12 -4.43 0.17
C SER A 320 2.82 -3.58 -1.06
N HIS A 321 1.69 -2.89 -1.15
CA HIS A 321 1.40 -1.99 -2.29
C HIS A 321 2.47 -0.90 -2.54
N TYR A 322 3.26 -0.50 -1.53
CA TYR A 322 4.39 0.42 -1.73
C TYR A 322 5.66 -0.26 -2.25
N PHE A 323 5.84 -1.54 -1.92
CA PHE A 323 7.02 -2.35 -2.25
C PHE A 323 6.75 -3.38 -3.35
N GLY A 324 5.59 -3.32 -3.99
CA GLY A 324 5.13 -4.38 -4.89
C GLY A 324 4.54 -5.58 -4.15
N ILE A 325 3.65 -6.28 -4.86
CA ILE A 325 2.86 -7.34 -4.27
C ILE A 325 3.51 -8.67 -4.60
N GLU A 326 4.27 -9.22 -3.65
CA GLU A 326 4.78 -10.60 -3.71
C GLU A 326 3.65 -11.60 -3.36
N HIS A 327 3.71 -12.80 -3.95
CA HIS A 327 2.79 -13.90 -3.65
C HIS A 327 3.36 -14.71 -2.48
N HIS A 328 2.66 -14.76 -1.35
CA HIS A 328 3.09 -15.52 -0.16
C HIS A 328 2.11 -16.61 0.28
N SER A 329 1.06 -16.88 -0.52
CA SER A 329 0.06 -17.91 -0.22
C SER A 329 0.12 -19.03 -1.24
N SER A 330 0.26 -20.27 -0.78
CA SER A 330 0.20 -21.47 -1.63
C SER A 330 -1.12 -21.61 -2.39
N ALA A 331 -2.22 -21.07 -1.84
CA ALA A 331 -3.51 -21.01 -2.53
C ALA A 331 -3.50 -20.08 -3.76
N LEU A 332 -2.59 -19.11 -3.81
CA LEU A 332 -2.36 -18.27 -4.99
C LEU A 332 -1.37 -18.93 -5.98
N GLU A 333 -0.51 -19.85 -5.52
CA GLU A 333 0.45 -20.57 -6.38
C GLU A 333 -0.24 -21.57 -7.32
N ASP A 334 -1.37 -22.14 -6.90
CA ASP A 334 -2.17 -23.09 -7.69
C ASP A 334 -3.12 -22.41 -8.70
N MET A 335 -3.37 -21.10 -8.57
CA MET A 335 -4.03 -20.33 -9.63
C MET A 335 -3.04 -20.12 -10.77
N GLU A 336 -3.46 -20.34 -12.02
CA GLU A 336 -2.62 -19.98 -13.16
C GLU A 336 -2.12 -18.53 -12.99
N GLN A 337 -0.86 -18.24 -13.33
CA GLN A 337 -0.34 -16.84 -13.35
C GLN A 337 -1.23 -15.91 -14.19
N SER A 338 -2.03 -16.49 -15.10
CA SER A 338 -3.06 -15.80 -15.86
C SER A 338 -4.24 -15.31 -15.00
N ILE A 339 -4.51 -15.80 -13.79
CA ILE A 339 -5.65 -15.41 -12.94
C ILE A 339 -5.21 -14.40 -11.87
N ILE A 340 -3.92 -14.38 -11.55
CA ILE A 340 -3.32 -13.56 -10.52
C ILE A 340 -3.14 -12.12 -11.02
N GLY A 341 -4.17 -11.31 -10.80
CA GLY A 341 -4.13 -9.83 -10.69
C GLY A 341 -3.67 -9.05 -11.93
N LEU A 342 -4.11 -7.79 -12.03
CA LEU A 342 -3.56 -6.77 -12.95
C LEU A 342 -2.03 -6.57 -12.79
N THR A 343 -1.47 -7.04 -11.68
CA THR A 343 -0.11 -6.79 -11.20
C THR A 343 0.95 -7.75 -11.77
N SER A 344 0.59 -8.92 -12.29
CA SER A 344 1.59 -9.93 -12.75
C SER A 344 2.20 -9.64 -14.12
N ARG A 345 1.62 -8.73 -14.92
CA ARG A 345 2.23 -8.24 -16.18
C ARG A 345 3.13 -7.02 -16.00
N MET A 346 3.43 -6.62 -14.77
CA MET A 346 4.34 -5.53 -14.49
C MET A 346 5.75 -6.06 -14.19
N SER A 347 6.71 -5.79 -15.07
CA SER A 347 8.08 -5.42 -14.66
C SER A 347 8.96 -5.10 -15.87
N MET A 348 8.62 -4.02 -16.57
CA MET A 348 9.66 -3.24 -17.22
C MET A 348 9.47 -1.80 -16.80
N ASP A 349 10.44 -1.28 -16.06
CA ASP A 349 10.46 0.12 -15.65
C ASP A 349 10.63 1.06 -16.88
N VAL A 350 10.36 2.34 -16.70
CA VAL A 350 10.47 3.36 -17.77
C VAL A 350 11.90 3.48 -18.30
N GLY A 351 12.90 3.32 -17.44
CA GLY A 351 14.31 3.21 -17.80
C GLY A 351 14.63 1.99 -18.66
N ALA A 352 14.13 0.81 -18.32
CA ALA A 352 14.27 -0.42 -19.09
C ALA A 352 13.62 -0.28 -20.47
N ARG A 353 12.40 0.29 -20.53
CA ARG A 353 11.76 0.65 -21.82
C ARG A 353 12.57 1.67 -22.59
N ARG A 354 13.10 2.70 -21.93
CA ARG A 354 13.89 3.74 -22.60
C ARG A 354 15.22 3.21 -23.12
N ILE A 355 15.85 2.27 -22.40
CA ILE A 355 17.05 1.54 -22.82
C ILE A 355 16.72 0.66 -24.04
N LEU A 356 15.67 -0.18 -23.97
CA LEU A 356 15.27 -1.02 -25.09
C LEU A 356 14.89 -0.21 -26.33
N SER A 357 14.04 0.82 -26.17
CA SER A 357 13.63 1.73 -27.24
C SER A 357 14.83 2.44 -27.86
N THR A 358 15.80 2.83 -27.05
CA THR A 358 17.00 3.51 -27.53
C THR A 358 17.95 2.56 -28.25
N LEU A 359 18.18 1.35 -27.73
CA LEU A 359 18.97 0.32 -28.43
C LEU A 359 18.30 -0.10 -29.75
N LYS A 360 16.96 -0.22 -29.77
CA LYS A 360 16.15 -0.55 -30.96
C LYS A 360 16.23 0.57 -32.00
N ARG A 361 16.03 1.83 -31.60
CA ARG A 361 16.17 3.02 -32.46
C ARG A 361 17.58 3.15 -33.03
N GLN A 362 18.60 2.81 -32.26
CA GLN A 362 20.00 2.82 -32.67
C GLN A 362 20.43 1.55 -33.45
N GLY A 363 19.51 0.61 -33.72
CA GLY A 363 19.77 -0.60 -34.48
C GLY A 363 20.79 -1.55 -33.81
N ARG A 364 20.90 -1.51 -32.48
CA ARG A 364 21.88 -2.27 -31.69
C ARG A 364 21.38 -3.68 -31.41
N TRP A 365 21.59 -4.59 -32.34
CA TRP A 365 21.18 -5.99 -32.25
C TRP A 365 22.37 -6.94 -32.38
N GLY A 366 22.47 -7.93 -31.49
CA GLY A 366 23.50 -8.98 -31.51
C GLY A 366 24.92 -8.44 -31.63
N LYS A 367 25.59 -8.64 -32.78
CA LYS A 367 26.97 -8.19 -32.99
C LYS A 367 27.15 -6.66 -32.99
N LYS A 368 26.06 -5.88 -33.14
CA LYS A 368 26.08 -4.41 -33.12
C LYS A 368 25.92 -3.87 -31.69
N ALA A 369 26.93 -4.07 -30.84
CA ALA A 369 26.89 -3.66 -29.44
C ALA A 369 27.32 -2.19 -29.22
N ILE A 370 26.94 -1.62 -28.08
CA ILE A 370 27.28 -0.26 -27.63
C ILE A 370 27.86 -0.30 -26.21
N LYS A 371 28.88 0.52 -25.93
CA LYS A 371 29.44 0.62 -24.58
C LYS A 371 28.41 1.14 -23.58
N ILE A 372 28.39 0.58 -22.37
CA ILE A 372 27.45 0.95 -21.31
C ILE A 372 27.57 2.44 -20.96
N ASP A 373 28.80 2.96 -20.81
CA ASP A 373 29.02 4.38 -20.52
C ASP A 373 28.47 5.29 -21.61
N THR A 374 28.63 4.90 -22.88
CA THR A 374 28.09 5.65 -24.00
C THR A 374 26.56 5.62 -24.00
N LEU A 375 25.97 4.46 -23.72
CA LEU A 375 24.52 4.28 -23.63
C LEU A 375 23.92 5.10 -22.47
N LYS A 376 24.56 5.12 -21.30
CA LYS A 376 24.15 5.91 -20.13
C LYS A 376 24.28 7.41 -20.40
N ASN A 377 25.50 7.85 -20.71
CA ASN A 377 25.89 9.25 -20.65
C ASN A 377 25.51 10.05 -21.91
N HIS A 378 25.17 9.40 -23.03
CA HIS A 378 24.76 10.11 -24.26
C HIS A 378 23.34 9.81 -24.70
N PHE A 379 22.82 8.63 -24.38
CA PHE A 379 21.55 8.16 -24.94
C PHE A 379 20.45 8.00 -23.89
N CYS A 380 20.82 7.79 -22.62
CA CYS A 380 19.90 7.56 -21.50
C CYS A 380 20.17 8.49 -20.30
N LEU A 381 20.58 9.74 -20.57
CA LEU A 381 21.08 10.71 -19.58
C LEU A 381 20.13 10.98 -18.39
N ASN A 382 18.82 10.86 -18.61
CA ASN A 382 17.77 11.13 -17.61
C ASN A 382 17.12 9.85 -17.08
N VAL A 383 17.78 8.69 -17.21
CA VAL A 383 17.31 7.43 -16.62
C VAL A 383 17.98 7.27 -15.26
N ALA A 384 17.27 7.65 -14.19
CA ALA A 384 17.78 7.58 -12.82
C ALA A 384 18.18 6.15 -12.42
N THR A 385 17.43 5.15 -12.88
CA THR A 385 17.61 3.71 -12.57
C THR A 385 18.47 2.97 -13.60
N PHE A 386 19.32 3.66 -14.37
CA PHE A 386 19.90 3.11 -15.61
C PHE A 386 20.60 1.75 -15.43
N HIS A 387 21.38 1.57 -14.36
CA HIS A 387 22.14 0.34 -14.14
C HIS A 387 21.22 -0.82 -13.74
N GLU A 388 20.28 -0.57 -12.84
CA GLU A 388 19.32 -1.57 -12.35
C GLU A 388 18.38 -2.00 -13.50
N SER A 389 17.92 -1.04 -14.29
CA SER A 389 17.12 -1.29 -15.48
C SER A 389 17.88 -2.10 -16.53
N LEU A 390 19.18 -1.85 -16.71
CA LEU A 390 20.01 -2.60 -17.65
C LEU A 390 20.23 -4.04 -17.17
N GLU A 391 20.51 -4.22 -15.88
CA GLU A 391 20.71 -5.52 -15.25
C GLU A 391 19.44 -6.38 -15.35
N LEU A 392 18.27 -5.82 -15.03
CA LEU A 392 16.98 -6.50 -15.18
C LEU A 392 16.73 -6.95 -16.63
N LEU A 393 17.06 -6.10 -17.61
CA LEU A 393 16.93 -6.46 -19.03
C LEU A 393 17.89 -7.59 -19.44
N MET A 394 19.06 -7.67 -18.80
CA MET A 394 20.03 -8.75 -19.01
C MET A 394 19.57 -10.06 -18.38
N GLU A 395 19.05 -10.02 -17.14
CA GLU A 395 18.46 -11.17 -16.47
C GLU A 395 17.26 -11.76 -17.24
N ARG A 396 16.40 -10.88 -17.76
CA ARG A 396 15.28 -11.27 -18.64
C ARG A 396 15.73 -11.71 -20.04
N GLY A 397 17.03 -11.62 -20.35
CA GLY A 397 17.64 -12.00 -21.62
C GLY A 397 17.24 -11.12 -22.80
N LEU A 398 16.67 -9.94 -22.56
CA LEU A 398 16.25 -8.97 -23.58
C LEU A 398 17.45 -8.17 -24.11
N VAL A 399 18.41 -7.90 -23.22
CA VAL A 399 19.74 -7.33 -23.53
C VAL A 399 20.80 -8.40 -23.28
N VAL A 400 21.85 -8.43 -24.11
CA VAL A 400 22.96 -9.40 -24.02
C VAL A 400 24.31 -8.69 -24.15
N GLY A 401 25.33 -9.28 -23.51
CA GLY A 401 26.69 -8.73 -23.40
C GLY A 401 26.97 -8.19 -22.00
N SER A 402 28.25 -8.09 -21.61
CA SER A 402 28.67 -7.57 -20.30
C SER A 402 29.15 -6.11 -20.38
N ASP A 403 29.89 -5.76 -21.43
CA ASP A 403 30.15 -4.41 -21.97
C ASP A 403 31.06 -4.62 -23.19
N PRO A 404 30.67 -4.25 -24.43
CA PRO A 404 29.46 -3.55 -24.84
C PRO A 404 28.19 -4.44 -24.85
N VAL A 405 27.02 -3.81 -24.76
CA VAL A 405 25.69 -4.45 -24.69
C VAL A 405 24.87 -4.27 -25.98
N SER A 406 23.93 -5.18 -26.26
CA SER A 406 23.03 -5.12 -27.44
C SER A 406 21.70 -5.83 -27.19
N LEU A 407 20.70 -5.63 -28.05
CA LEU A 407 19.44 -6.36 -28.01
C LEU A 407 19.59 -7.82 -28.47
N ASN A 408 18.88 -8.71 -27.81
CA ASN A 408 18.82 -10.12 -28.17
C ASN A 408 17.94 -10.36 -29.40
N ILE A 409 18.57 -10.73 -30.52
CA ILE A 409 17.89 -11.00 -31.80
C ILE A 409 16.78 -12.05 -31.65
N LYS A 410 16.97 -13.06 -30.80
CA LYS A 410 15.99 -14.15 -30.61
C LYS A 410 14.70 -13.68 -29.94
N LYS A 411 14.74 -12.55 -29.22
CA LYS A 411 13.59 -11.95 -28.52
C LYS A 411 13.00 -10.75 -29.26
N ASN A 412 13.24 -10.58 -30.56
CA ASN A 412 12.78 -9.40 -31.31
C ASN A 412 11.26 -9.16 -31.23
N LYS A 413 10.46 -10.23 -31.30
CA LYS A 413 8.99 -10.13 -31.19
C LYS A 413 8.57 -9.61 -29.80
N GLU A 414 9.09 -10.23 -28.74
CA GLU A 414 8.88 -9.83 -27.34
C GLU A 414 9.36 -8.38 -27.09
N ILE A 415 10.58 -8.03 -27.52
CA ILE A 415 11.12 -6.67 -27.40
C ILE A 415 10.25 -5.65 -28.13
N SER A 416 9.66 -6.01 -29.27
CA SER A 416 8.81 -5.10 -30.04
C SER A 416 7.40 -4.92 -29.50
N GLU A 417 6.92 -5.86 -28.71
CA GLU A 417 5.66 -5.72 -27.97
C GLU A 417 5.86 -4.86 -26.69
N LEU A 418 7.10 -4.77 -26.20
CA LEU A 418 7.48 -4.05 -24.98
C LEU A 418 7.88 -2.57 -25.21
N VAL A 419 8.31 -2.22 -26.43
CA VAL A 419 8.71 -0.86 -26.89
C VAL A 419 8.38 -0.59 -28.35
#